data_AF-A0A1H7QDL7-F1
#
_entry.id   AF-A0A1H7QDL7-F1
#
_cell.length_a   1.000
_cell.length_b   1.000
_cell.length_c   1.000
_cell.angle_alpha   90.00
_cell.angle_beta   90.00
_cell.angle_gamma   90.00
#
_symmetry.space_group_name_H-M   'P 1'
#
loop_
_entity.id
_entity.type
_entity.pdbx_description
1 polymer ?
#
loop_
_entity_poly.entity_id
_entity_poly.type
_entity_poly.pdbx_seq_one_letter_code
_entity_poly.pdbx_strand_id
1 'polypeptide(L)'
;MIYTNRQRLKKIIRSVLAVILFLYLGFMAYGIIIHTVCGRKLHEKTTFTDQEKNILWSELGLDYIDLDISKAYYSYYNRDHKRVVELIVVSEGFDSIDEEIEYLKQFKGNENVHQGQENYNIYGIAYNTDKNHSNRLIECTTYREEKGKYYLEFCKNESEHNGIDNVFDEVFGSDDAGEE
;
A
#
# COMPACT_ATOMS: atom_id res chain seq x y z
N MET A 1 -41.35 -52.65 -13.72
CA MET A 1 -41.31 -51.65 -12.62
C MET A 1 -39.89 -51.18 -12.27
N ILE A 2 -38.86 -52.04 -12.31
CA ILE A 2 -37.46 -51.70 -11.96
C ILE A 2 -36.80 -50.67 -12.91
N TYR A 3 -37.12 -50.73 -14.21
CA TYR A 3 -36.56 -49.83 -15.23
C TYR A 3 -36.98 -48.36 -15.03
N THR A 4 -38.24 -48.14 -14.64
CA THR A 4 -38.81 -46.81 -14.40
C THR A 4 -38.20 -46.12 -13.18
N ASN A 5 -37.88 -46.88 -12.13
CA ASN A 5 -37.19 -46.35 -10.94
C ASN A 5 -35.72 -45.99 -11.23
N ARG A 6 -35.00 -46.75 -12.06
CA ARG A 6 -33.63 -46.40 -12.50
C ARG A 6 -33.61 -45.13 -13.36
N GLN A 7 -34.61 -44.93 -14.21
CA GLN A 7 -34.77 -43.71 -15.02
C GLN A 7 -35.04 -42.47 -14.14
N ARG A 8 -35.92 -42.60 -13.12
CA ARG A 8 -36.18 -41.53 -12.14
C ARG A 8 -34.94 -41.21 -11.30
N LEU A 9 -34.22 -42.23 -10.84
CA LEU A 9 -32.98 -42.05 -10.07
C LEU A 9 -31.90 -41.31 -10.88
N LYS A 10 -31.72 -41.65 -12.17
CA LYS A 10 -30.79 -40.93 -13.05
C LYS A 10 -31.17 -39.46 -13.25
N LYS A 11 -32.47 -39.14 -13.34
CA LYS A 11 -32.94 -37.75 -13.40
C LYS A 11 -32.64 -36.99 -12.10
N ILE A 12 -32.86 -37.61 -10.95
CA ILE A 12 -32.55 -37.01 -9.64
C ILE A 12 -31.05 -36.74 -9.51
N ILE A 13 -30.20 -37.72 -9.82
CA ILE A 13 -28.73 -37.57 -9.75
C ILE A 13 -28.25 -36.44 -10.68
N ARG A 14 -28.75 -36.37 -11.91
CA ARG A 14 -28.42 -35.29 -12.86
C ARG A 14 -28.85 -33.91 -12.32
N SER A 15 -30.02 -33.84 -11.69
CA SER A 15 -30.52 -32.59 -11.10
C SER A 15 -29.66 -32.15 -9.91
N VAL A 16 -29.25 -33.08 -9.05
CA VAL A 16 -28.36 -32.79 -7.91
C VAL A 16 -26.99 -32.33 -8.39
N LEU A 17 -26.41 -33.02 -9.39
CA LEU A 17 -25.13 -32.60 -9.99
C LEU A 17 -25.21 -31.21 -10.63
N ALA A 18 -26.33 -30.89 -11.29
CA ALA A 18 -26.54 -29.54 -11.83
C ALA A 18 -26.58 -28.49 -10.73
N VAL A 19 -27.28 -28.73 -9.61
CA VAL A 19 -27.32 -27.80 -8.46
C VAL A 19 -25.93 -27.60 -7.85
N ILE A 20 -25.16 -28.67 -7.67
CA ILE A 20 -23.78 -28.59 -7.15
C ILE A 20 -22.90 -27.77 -8.10
N LEU A 21 -23.03 -27.98 -9.41
CA LEU A 21 -22.30 -27.21 -10.42
C LEU A 21 -22.66 -25.72 -10.36
N PHE A 22 -23.94 -25.38 -10.23
CA PHE A 22 -24.38 -23.98 -10.11
C PHE A 22 -23.86 -23.32 -8.82
N LEU A 23 -23.87 -24.04 -7.69
CA LEU A 23 -23.29 -23.54 -6.44
C LEU A 23 -21.78 -23.31 -6.57
N TYR A 24 -21.06 -24.23 -7.21
CA TYR A 24 -19.63 -24.10 -7.46
C TYR A 24 -19.31 -22.90 -8.38
N LEU A 25 -20.05 -22.74 -9.48
CA LEU A 25 -19.90 -21.59 -10.37
C LEU A 25 -20.23 -20.27 -9.67
N GLY A 26 -21.26 -20.24 -8.81
CA GLY A 26 -21.58 -19.07 -7.99
C GLY A 26 -20.46 -18.70 -7.03
N PHE A 27 -19.82 -19.69 -6.39
CA PHE A 27 -18.67 -19.47 -5.52
C PHE A 27 -17.45 -18.95 -6.28
N MET A 28 -17.17 -19.50 -7.46
CA MET A 28 -16.08 -19.03 -8.33
C MET A 28 -16.33 -17.60 -8.81
N ALA A 29 -17.55 -17.28 -9.23
CA ALA A 29 -17.93 -15.92 -9.63
C ALA A 29 -17.81 -14.93 -8.46
N TYR A 30 -18.24 -15.33 -7.26
CA TYR A 30 -18.07 -14.51 -6.05
C TYR A 30 -16.59 -14.27 -5.72
N GLY A 31 -15.75 -15.29 -5.81
CA GLY A 31 -14.31 -15.17 -5.61
C GLY A 31 -13.64 -14.23 -6.62
N ILE A 32 -14.04 -14.30 -7.90
CA ILE A 32 -13.57 -13.39 -8.95
C ILE A 32 -14.03 -11.96 -8.66
N ILE A 33 -15.31 -11.74 -8.35
CA ILE A 33 -15.85 -10.41 -8.03
C ILE A 33 -15.10 -9.80 -6.84
N ILE A 34 -14.87 -10.55 -5.76
CA ILE A 34 -14.09 -10.05 -4.63
C ILE A 34 -12.67 -9.68 -5.07
N HIS A 35 -11.98 -10.54 -5.83
CA HIS A 35 -10.62 -10.24 -6.28
C HIS A 35 -10.54 -9.03 -7.21
N THR A 36 -11.53 -8.83 -8.07
CA THR A 36 -11.56 -7.71 -9.01
C THR A 36 -12.02 -6.42 -8.32
N VAL A 37 -12.99 -6.48 -7.41
CA VAL A 37 -13.54 -5.30 -6.69
C VAL A 37 -12.63 -4.85 -5.54
N CYS A 38 -11.96 -5.78 -4.86
CA CYS A 38 -10.97 -5.50 -3.82
C CYS A 38 -9.53 -5.47 -4.36
N GLY A 39 -9.36 -5.31 -5.68
CA GLY A 39 -8.04 -5.25 -6.31
C GLY A 39 -7.22 -4.07 -5.77
N ARG A 40 -5.99 -4.34 -5.35
CA ARG A 40 -5.04 -3.31 -4.95
C ARG A 40 -4.67 -2.47 -6.16
N LYS A 41 -5.03 -1.19 -6.13
CA LYS A 41 -4.56 -0.20 -7.10
C LYS A 41 -3.23 0.34 -6.62
N LEU A 42 -2.27 0.48 -7.53
CA LEU A 42 -0.92 0.97 -7.27
C LEU A 42 -0.61 2.08 -8.28
N HIS A 43 -0.21 3.23 -7.76
CA HIS A 43 0.23 4.39 -8.53
C HIS A 43 1.68 4.66 -8.18
N GLU A 44 2.52 4.80 -9.20
CA GLU A 44 3.94 5.09 -9.08
C GLU A 44 4.23 6.44 -9.73
N LYS A 45 5.06 7.24 -9.08
CA LYS A 45 5.57 8.50 -9.62
C LYS A 45 7.05 8.64 -9.29
N THR A 46 7.81 9.20 -10.23
CA THR A 46 9.28 9.33 -10.15
C THR A 46 9.78 10.74 -10.43
N THR A 47 8.87 11.67 -10.72
CA THR A 47 9.18 13.09 -10.98
C THR A 47 8.23 13.93 -10.16
N PHE A 48 8.77 14.92 -9.44
CA PHE A 48 8.02 15.70 -8.47
C PHE A 48 8.36 17.18 -8.57
N THR A 49 7.35 18.02 -8.46
CA THR A 49 7.48 19.45 -8.19
C THR A 49 7.84 19.69 -6.72
N ASP A 50 8.40 20.85 -6.39
CA ASP A 50 8.71 21.20 -5.00
C ASP A 50 7.48 21.18 -4.09
N GLN A 51 6.30 21.54 -4.64
CA GLN A 51 5.04 21.46 -3.92
C GLN A 51 4.67 20.00 -3.60
N GLU A 52 4.79 19.09 -4.56
CA GLU A 52 4.48 17.67 -4.37
C GLU A 52 5.43 17.01 -3.37
N LYS A 53 6.72 17.38 -3.38
CA LYS A 53 7.68 16.90 -2.38
C LYS A 53 7.28 17.32 -0.97
N ASN A 54 6.89 18.59 -0.80
CA ASN A 54 6.39 19.09 0.48
C ASN A 54 5.14 18.34 0.94
N ILE A 55 4.19 18.07 0.03
CA ILE A 55 2.98 17.31 0.37
C ILE A 55 3.34 15.91 0.85
N LEU A 56 4.24 15.20 0.17
CA LEU A 56 4.66 13.84 0.54
C LEU A 56 5.35 13.79 1.90
N TRP A 57 6.30 14.69 2.16
CA TRP A 57 6.97 14.74 3.46
C TRP A 57 6.02 15.16 4.59
N SER A 58 5.08 16.06 4.30
CA SER A 58 4.05 16.48 5.26
C SER A 58 3.05 15.39 5.60
N GLU A 59 2.67 14.58 4.61
CA GLU A 59 1.80 13.44 4.84
C GLU A 59 2.47 12.39 5.74
N LEU A 60 3.80 12.27 5.63
CA LEU A 60 4.63 11.47 6.52
C LEU A 60 4.92 12.19 7.85
N GLY A 61 4.51 13.44 8.08
CA GLY A 61 4.85 14.18 9.30
C GLY A 61 6.36 14.41 9.48
N LEU A 62 7.07 14.46 8.35
CA LEU A 62 8.51 14.62 8.23
C LEU A 62 8.87 15.94 7.53
N ASP A 63 8.06 16.99 7.74
CA ASP A 63 8.23 18.34 7.16
C ASP A 63 9.60 18.99 7.40
N TYR A 64 10.36 18.46 8.36
CA TYR A 64 11.68 18.95 8.74
C TYR A 64 12.84 18.26 8.00
N ILE A 65 12.55 17.27 7.15
CA ILE A 65 13.53 16.55 6.35
C ILE A 65 13.92 17.37 5.13
N ASP A 66 15.22 17.47 4.88
CA ASP A 66 15.80 17.96 3.63
C ASP A 66 16.37 16.79 2.81
N LEU A 67 15.48 15.95 2.27
CA LEU A 67 15.85 14.93 1.30
C LEU A 67 14.97 15.01 0.06
N ASP A 68 15.63 14.88 -1.09
CA ASP A 68 14.91 14.75 -2.34
C ASP A 68 14.25 13.36 -2.44
N ILE A 69 13.24 13.24 -3.31
CA ILE A 69 12.43 12.05 -3.51
C ILE A 69 12.76 11.47 -4.89
N SER A 70 13.24 10.23 -4.90
CA SER A 70 13.48 9.46 -6.12
C SER A 70 12.19 8.90 -6.69
N LYS A 71 11.36 8.28 -5.83
CA LYS A 71 10.11 7.63 -6.22
C LYS A 71 9.10 7.70 -5.08
N ALA A 72 7.83 7.63 -5.43
CA ALA A 72 6.77 7.42 -4.45
C ALA A 72 5.75 6.45 -5.02
N TYR A 73 5.19 5.63 -4.13
CA TYR A 73 4.12 4.70 -4.43
C TYR A 73 2.92 5.00 -3.56
N TYR A 74 1.76 5.04 -4.18
CA TYR A 74 0.49 5.15 -3.50
C TYR A 74 -0.35 3.95 -3.87
N SER A 75 -0.74 3.17 -2.88
CA SER A 75 -1.60 2.02 -3.13
C SER A 75 -2.80 2.01 -2.21
N TYR A 76 -3.94 1.58 -2.76
CA TYR A 76 -5.15 1.45 -1.98
C TYR A 76 -5.99 0.28 -2.45
N TYR A 77 -6.75 -0.29 -1.52
CA TYR A 77 -7.78 -1.25 -1.82
C TYR A 77 -8.98 -1.04 -0.90
N ASN A 78 -10.16 -1.35 -1.40
CA ASN A 78 -11.38 -1.29 -0.63
C ASN A 78 -11.62 -2.64 0.03
N ARG A 79 -11.68 -2.69 1.35
CA ARG A 79 -12.03 -3.88 2.12
C ARG A 79 -13.12 -3.53 3.12
N ASP A 80 -14.23 -4.27 3.10
CA ASP A 80 -15.32 -4.12 4.08
C ASP A 80 -15.80 -2.67 4.24
N HIS A 81 -15.96 -1.94 3.11
CA HIS A 81 -16.32 -0.52 3.03
C HIS A 81 -15.30 0.46 3.66
N LYS A 82 -14.06 0.02 3.89
CA LYS A 82 -12.94 0.86 4.30
C LYS A 82 -11.88 0.88 3.21
N ARG A 83 -11.41 2.07 2.86
CA ARG A 83 -10.24 2.26 1.99
C ARG A 83 -9.01 2.03 2.86
N VAL A 84 -8.25 0.97 2.60
CA VAL A 84 -6.93 0.79 3.18
C VAL A 84 -5.94 1.40 2.22
N VAL A 85 -5.07 2.24 2.74
CA VAL A 85 -4.09 2.99 1.95
C VAL A 85 -2.69 2.75 2.50
N GLU A 86 -1.74 2.67 1.59
CA GLU A 86 -0.31 2.58 1.88
C GLU A 86 0.39 3.63 1.01
N LEU A 87 1.15 4.52 1.66
CA LEU A 87 2.01 5.51 1.02
C LEU A 87 3.45 5.12 1.30
N ILE A 88 4.24 5.01 0.23
CA ILE A 88 5.67 4.74 0.29
C ILE A 88 6.39 5.90 -0.40
N VAL A 89 7.35 6.51 0.28
CA VAL A 89 8.22 7.56 -0.28
C VAL A 89 9.65 7.07 -0.25
N VAL A 90 10.30 7.07 -1.40
CA VAL A 90 11.70 6.66 -1.56
C VAL A 90 12.56 7.89 -1.74
N SER A 91 13.54 8.00 -0.88
CA SER A 91 14.52 9.07 -0.87
C SER A 91 15.41 9.08 -2.12
N GLU A 92 16.08 10.18 -2.44
CA GLU A 92 17.23 10.13 -3.35
C GLU A 92 18.34 9.27 -2.74
N GLY A 93 19.13 8.62 -3.60
CA GLY A 93 20.12 7.65 -3.18
C GLY A 93 21.39 8.31 -2.65
N PHE A 94 21.76 7.94 -1.43
CA PHE A 94 23.03 8.27 -0.78
C PHE A 94 24.19 7.58 -1.49
N ASP A 95 25.33 8.26 -1.55
CA ASP A 95 26.52 7.75 -2.22
C ASP A 95 27.29 6.75 -1.35
N SER A 96 27.05 6.76 -0.03
CA SER A 96 27.61 5.79 0.92
C SER A 96 26.63 5.36 2.03
N ILE A 97 26.88 4.20 2.63
CA ILE A 97 26.14 3.70 3.79
C ILE A 97 26.38 4.54 5.05
N ASP A 98 27.56 5.17 5.15
CA ASP A 98 27.90 6.00 6.31
C ASP A 98 27.04 7.29 6.32
N GLU A 99 26.86 7.91 5.16
CA GLU A 99 25.97 9.08 4.98
C GLU A 99 24.52 8.75 5.35
N GLU A 100 24.03 7.61 4.88
CA GLU A 100 22.69 7.11 5.16
C GLU A 100 22.49 6.84 6.67
N ILE A 101 23.45 6.19 7.34
CA ILE A 101 23.41 5.94 8.79
C ILE A 101 23.47 7.25 9.59
N GLU A 102 24.34 8.20 9.21
CA GLU A 102 24.41 9.51 9.85
C GLU A 102 23.08 10.26 9.72
N TYR A 103 22.42 10.12 8.58
CA TYR A 103 21.10 10.67 8.36
C TYR A 103 20.05 10.01 9.26
N LEU A 104 20.00 8.68 9.32
CA LEU A 104 19.04 7.94 10.14
C LEU A 104 19.15 8.27 11.64
N LYS A 105 20.34 8.57 12.14
CA LYS A 105 20.58 8.95 13.55
C LYS A 105 19.93 10.27 13.96
N GLN A 106 19.49 11.09 13.00
CA GLN A 106 18.77 12.33 13.28
C GLN A 106 17.35 12.06 13.76
N PHE A 107 16.79 10.89 13.44
CA PHE A 107 15.45 10.51 13.87
C PHE A 107 15.44 10.02 15.30
N LYS A 108 14.41 10.45 16.04
CA LYS A 108 14.17 10.03 17.42
C LYS A 108 13.96 8.51 17.47
N GLY A 109 14.76 7.84 18.29
CA GLY A 109 14.74 6.37 18.45
C GLY A 109 15.77 5.63 17.59
N ASN A 110 16.47 6.33 16.69
CA ASN A 110 17.49 5.78 15.80
C ASN A 110 18.92 6.20 16.18
N GLU A 111 19.15 6.67 17.41
CA GLU A 111 20.45 7.21 17.82
C GLU A 111 21.60 6.17 17.77
N ASN A 112 21.25 4.87 17.86
CA ASN A 112 22.19 3.75 17.88
C ASN A 112 22.22 2.93 16.58
N VAL A 113 21.75 3.50 15.47
CA VAL A 113 21.79 2.82 14.15
C VAL A 113 23.23 2.52 13.74
N HIS A 114 23.41 1.30 13.24
CA HIS A 114 24.68 0.76 12.75
C HIS A 114 24.45 -0.09 11.50
N GLN A 115 25.53 -0.30 10.75
CA GLN A 115 25.53 -1.10 9.53
C GLN A 115 25.06 -2.54 9.80
N GLY A 116 24.22 -3.07 8.91
CA GLY A 116 23.69 -4.44 8.99
C GLY A 116 22.28 -4.53 9.58
N GLN A 117 21.72 -3.41 10.05
CA GLN A 117 20.29 -3.26 10.26
C GLN A 117 19.66 -2.73 8.96
N GLU A 118 18.50 -3.25 8.58
CA GLU A 118 17.82 -2.86 7.32
C GLU A 118 16.48 -2.15 7.58
N ASN A 119 15.88 -2.36 8.75
CA ASN A 119 14.58 -1.81 9.12
C ASN A 119 14.69 -0.95 10.37
N TYR A 120 14.06 0.21 10.34
CA TYR A 120 14.11 1.23 11.37
C TYR A 120 12.71 1.79 11.62
N ASN A 121 12.43 2.17 12.87
CA ASN A 121 11.16 2.78 13.22
C ASN A 121 11.40 4.21 13.68
N ILE A 122 10.77 5.17 13.00
CA ILE A 122 10.82 6.58 13.35
C ILE A 122 9.58 6.90 14.20
N TYR A 123 9.80 7.31 15.45
CA TYR A 123 8.72 7.53 16.43
C TYR A 123 8.41 9.01 16.66
N GLY A 124 7.22 9.26 17.19
CA GLY A 124 6.82 10.60 17.63
C GLY A 124 6.45 11.52 16.47
N ILE A 125 6.02 10.91 15.37
CA ILE A 125 5.57 11.61 14.17
C ILE A 125 4.15 12.13 14.36
N ALA A 126 3.92 13.36 13.90
CA ALA A 126 2.59 13.96 13.80
C ALA A 126 2.27 14.18 12.32
N TYR A 127 1.29 13.46 11.79
CA TYR A 127 0.85 13.66 10.42
C TYR A 127 0.05 14.95 10.30
N ASN A 128 0.14 15.60 9.14
CA ASN A 128 -0.56 16.85 8.85
C ASN A 128 -2.11 16.70 8.96
N THR A 129 -2.63 15.49 8.76
CA THR A 129 -4.08 15.19 8.77
C THR A 129 -4.69 14.91 10.15
N ASP A 130 -3.90 14.91 11.24
CA ASP A 130 -4.38 14.49 12.57
C ASP A 130 -4.87 15.63 13.47
N LYS A 131 -6.08 15.47 14.03
CA LYS A 131 -6.61 16.29 15.15
C LYS A 131 -6.11 15.86 16.53
N ASN A 132 -5.47 14.69 16.63
CA ASN A 132 -4.89 14.15 17.87
C ASN A 132 -3.45 13.74 17.57
N HIS A 133 -2.49 14.51 18.10
CA HIS A 133 -1.06 14.22 18.05
C HIS A 133 -0.72 13.00 18.92
N SER A 134 -1.02 11.79 18.44
CA SER A 134 -0.59 10.55 19.07
C SER A 134 0.79 10.13 18.57
N ASN A 135 1.49 9.33 19.37
CA ASN A 135 2.88 8.91 19.17
C ASN A 135 2.95 7.88 18.02
N ARG A 136 2.84 8.33 16.77
CA ARG A 136 2.81 7.47 15.57
C ARG A 136 4.21 7.04 15.13
N LEU A 137 4.25 5.96 14.35
CA LEU A 137 5.47 5.36 13.82
C LEU A 137 5.44 5.37 12.29
N ILE A 138 6.59 5.65 11.68
CA ILE A 138 6.87 5.38 10.27
C ILE A 138 7.91 4.27 10.20
N GLU A 139 7.66 3.29 9.33
CA GLU A 139 8.63 2.26 9.00
C GLU A 139 9.59 2.83 7.96
N CYS A 140 10.88 2.75 8.24
CA CYS A 140 11.95 3.21 7.36
C CYS A 140 12.85 2.02 7.03
N THR A 141 13.00 1.72 5.74
CA THR A 141 13.76 0.57 5.27
C THR A 141 14.89 1.04 4.38
N THR A 142 16.08 0.52 4.63
CA THR A 142 17.25 0.72 3.78
C THR A 142 17.28 -0.33 2.70
N TYR A 143 17.42 0.09 1.45
CA TYR A 143 17.68 -0.84 0.35
C TYR A 143 18.67 -0.28 -0.66
N ARG A 144 19.28 -1.20 -1.42
CA ARG A 144 20.34 -0.88 -2.39
C ARG A 144 19.91 -1.34 -3.78
N GLU A 145 19.76 -0.41 -4.72
CA GLU A 145 19.58 -0.77 -6.13
C GLU A 145 20.93 -1.22 -6.74
N GLU A 146 20.88 -1.97 -7.85
CA GLU A 146 22.03 -2.65 -8.51
C GLU A 146 23.24 -1.74 -8.82
N LYS A 147 23.08 -0.42 -8.79
CA LYS A 147 24.11 0.58 -9.11
C LYS A 147 24.83 1.19 -7.89
N GLY A 148 24.59 0.67 -6.69
CA GLY A 148 25.47 0.88 -5.55
C GLY A 148 25.11 2.03 -4.60
N LYS A 149 24.11 2.84 -4.93
CA LYS A 149 23.52 3.85 -4.03
C LYS A 149 22.62 3.22 -2.97
N TYR A 150 22.54 3.85 -1.81
CA TYR A 150 21.68 3.46 -0.70
C TYR A 150 20.44 4.33 -0.69
N TYR A 151 19.25 3.75 -0.54
CA TYR A 151 17.98 4.46 -0.55
C TYR A 151 17.25 4.21 0.76
N LEU A 152 16.51 5.20 1.22
CA LEU A 152 15.59 5.08 2.35
C LEU A 152 14.16 5.05 1.83
N GLU A 153 13.44 3.99 2.18
CA GLU A 153 12.02 3.82 1.92
C GLU A 153 11.23 4.13 3.18
N PHE A 154 10.37 5.14 3.14
CA PHE A 154 9.50 5.53 4.24
C PHE A 154 8.08 5.03 3.96
N CYS A 155 7.57 4.12 4.79
CA CYS A 155 6.25 3.53 4.64
C CYS A 155 5.29 4.03 5.73
N LYS A 156 4.13 4.51 5.27
CA LYS A 156 2.96 4.88 6.08
C LYS A 156 1.80 3.96 5.72
N ASN A 157 1.43 3.12 6.69
CA ASN A 157 0.27 2.22 6.59
C ASN A 157 -0.96 2.86 7.26
N GLU A 158 -2.04 3.04 6.50
CA GLU A 158 -3.27 3.70 6.96
C GLU A 158 -4.46 2.74 7.10
N SER A 159 -4.22 1.48 7.46
CA SER A 159 -5.30 0.57 7.88
C SER A 159 -6.14 1.11 9.07
N GLU A 160 -5.72 2.22 9.69
CA GLU A 160 -6.34 2.81 10.87
C GLU A 160 -7.05 4.16 10.66
N HIS A 161 -6.84 4.96 9.60
CA HIS A 161 -7.32 6.36 9.55
C HIS A 161 -7.93 6.81 8.20
N ASN A 162 -8.85 7.78 8.28
CA ASN A 162 -9.53 8.41 7.14
C ASN A 162 -8.84 9.75 6.83
N GLY A 163 -8.00 9.84 5.79
CA GLY A 163 -7.36 11.12 5.49
C GLY A 163 -6.56 11.30 4.19
N ILE A 164 -6.37 10.30 3.32
CA ILE A 164 -5.45 10.45 2.16
C ILE A 164 -6.13 10.75 0.82
N ASP A 165 -7.39 11.17 0.80
CA ASP A 165 -8.02 11.49 -0.48
C ASP A 165 -7.30 12.66 -1.19
N ASN A 166 -6.64 13.57 -0.45
CA ASN A 166 -5.91 14.71 -1.02
C ASN A 166 -4.56 14.35 -1.66
N VAL A 167 -3.72 13.49 -1.07
CA VAL A 167 -2.38 13.20 -1.64
C VAL A 167 -2.48 12.45 -2.95
N PHE A 168 -3.49 11.57 -3.08
CA PHE A 168 -3.76 10.90 -4.34
C PHE A 168 -4.02 11.91 -5.46
N ASP A 169 -4.99 12.82 -5.27
CA ASP A 169 -5.37 13.79 -6.29
C ASP A 169 -4.28 14.84 -6.56
N GLU A 170 -3.57 15.29 -5.52
CA GLU A 170 -2.56 16.34 -5.63
C GLU A 170 -1.21 15.86 -6.18
N VAL A 171 -0.84 14.59 -5.94
CA VAL A 171 0.49 14.06 -6.31
C VAL A 171 0.42 12.98 -7.38
N PHE A 172 -0.49 12.02 -7.25
CA PHE A 172 -0.57 10.86 -8.15
C PHE A 172 -1.55 11.06 -9.30
N GLY A 173 -2.46 12.03 -9.15
CA GLY A 173 -3.46 12.38 -10.14
C GLY A 173 -4.66 11.43 -10.13
N SER A 174 -5.83 11.98 -10.39
CA SER A 174 -7.04 11.21 -10.60
C SER A 174 -6.97 10.56 -12.00
N ASP A 175 -6.63 9.27 -12.07
CA ASP A 175 -6.87 8.46 -13.28
C ASP A 175 -8.38 8.18 -13.46
N ASP A 176 -9.21 9.23 -13.43
CA ASP A 176 -10.53 9.23 -14.05
C ASP A 176 -10.41 10.05 -15.34
N ALA A 177 -9.57 9.56 -16.26
CA ALA A 177 -9.88 9.71 -17.67
C ALA A 177 -11.16 8.92 -17.89
N GLY A 178 -12.30 9.61 -17.74
CA GLY A 178 -13.61 9.08 -18.01
C GLY A 178 -13.61 8.36 -19.35
N GLU A 179 -13.97 7.09 -19.33
CA GLU A 179 -14.54 6.45 -20.51
C GLU A 179 -15.83 7.24 -20.84
N GLU A 180 -15.73 8.12 -21.84
CA GLU A 180 -16.88 8.67 -22.58
C GLU A 180 -17.68 7.55 -23.27
#